data_AF-A0A077XTC7-F1
#
_entry.id   AF-A0A077XTC7-F1
#
_cell.length_a   1.000
_cell.length_b   1.000
_cell.length_c   1.000
_cell.angle_alpha   90.00
_cell.angle_beta   90.00
_cell.angle_gamma   90.00
#
_symmetry.space_group_name_H-M   'P 1'
#
loop_
_entity.id
_entity.type
_entity.pdbx_description
1 polymer ?
#
loop_
_entity_poly.entity_id
_entity_poly.type
_entity_poly.pdbx_seq_one_letter_code
_entity_poly.pdbx_strand_id
1 'polypeptide(L)'
;MNRNTELFNADYKDIQLNSGFSSNSIAIHSKEWSVAYVKDAFTGELLSDKEGNPAVLTAVGQVELLGSWLKLEKTDQNNLLTMSLKENFNRIPRKFSIGIVADGNQDELSFTQNRGETYEIIKKEIIEVPGSRKEYNSNEGCYTITLNNNTSSAKNMETTSIFKDVKYMSEFTSDDQDAFSWTNTPDSLIFMGEILKDGVTYWSKQVPYKEGRYLESYMNDGSKQEVLVEPYTTIHVSGEISYLTRECIYTFTIKNKSSGHEFDISGVWKQKVPLSSITKIF
;
A
#
# COMPACT_ATOMS: atom_id res chain seq x y z
N MET A 1 -13.26 31.42 45.82
CA MET A 1 -13.81 31.69 44.48
C MET A 1 -12.93 30.96 43.48
N ASN A 2 -13.27 29.73 43.12
CA ASN A 2 -12.53 28.98 42.10
C ASN A 2 -12.95 29.51 40.74
N ARG A 3 -12.08 30.30 40.09
CA ARG A 3 -12.14 30.40 38.64
C ARG A 3 -11.73 29.02 38.13
N ASN A 4 -12.63 28.30 37.47
CA ASN A 4 -12.23 27.21 36.58
C ASN A 4 -11.37 27.87 35.49
N THR A 5 -10.06 27.90 35.68
CA THR A 5 -9.12 28.30 34.65
C THR A 5 -9.06 27.13 33.67
N GLU A 6 -9.65 27.31 32.49
CA GLU A 6 -9.61 26.34 31.40
C GLU A 6 -8.14 26.03 31.06
N LEU A 7 -7.80 24.72 31.01
CA LEU A 7 -6.43 24.28 30.78
C LEU A 7 -5.97 24.48 29.33
N PHE A 8 -6.90 24.71 28.41
CA PHE A 8 -6.68 24.96 26.98
C PHE A 8 -7.96 25.58 26.39
N ASN A 9 -7.91 26.05 25.14
CA ASN A 9 -9.07 26.62 24.46
C ASN A 9 -10.23 25.61 24.38
N ALA A 10 -11.45 26.05 24.71
CA ALA A 10 -12.68 25.26 24.62
C ALA A 10 -12.96 24.67 23.23
N ASP A 11 -12.41 25.24 22.15
CA ASP A 11 -12.50 24.67 20.80
C ASP A 11 -11.92 23.24 20.70
N TYR A 12 -11.03 22.87 21.63
CA TYR A 12 -10.45 21.53 21.68
C TYR A 12 -11.30 20.49 22.43
N LYS A 13 -12.50 20.87 22.91
CA LYS A 13 -13.43 19.97 23.59
C LYS A 13 -14.12 18.99 22.66
N ASP A 14 -14.23 19.33 21.37
CA ASP A 14 -14.86 18.50 20.34
C ASP A 14 -14.22 18.77 18.96
N ILE A 15 -13.10 18.11 18.71
CA ILE A 15 -12.33 18.28 17.49
C ILE A 15 -12.79 17.25 16.45
N GLN A 16 -13.28 17.74 15.33
CA GLN A 16 -13.70 16.93 14.19
C GLN A 16 -12.63 16.97 13.10
N LEU A 17 -12.13 15.80 12.69
CA LEU A 17 -11.07 15.65 11.70
C LEU A 17 -11.51 14.71 10.57
N ASN A 18 -10.98 14.94 9.38
CA ASN A 18 -11.14 14.09 8.19
C ASN A 18 -9.77 13.73 7.57
N SER A 19 -8.70 13.87 8.34
CA SER A 19 -7.32 13.76 7.91
C SER A 19 -6.43 13.40 9.09
N GLY A 20 -5.22 12.89 8.79
CA GLY A 20 -4.08 12.92 9.70
C GLY A 20 -3.38 14.28 9.73
N PHE A 21 -2.35 14.40 10.56
CA PHE A 21 -1.40 15.51 10.59
C PHE A 21 -0.08 15.09 11.26
N SER A 22 1.04 15.69 10.84
CA SER A 22 2.36 15.33 11.36
C SER A 22 2.78 16.12 12.60
N SER A 23 2.27 17.35 12.78
CA SER A 23 2.64 18.21 13.90
C SER A 23 1.57 19.27 14.14
N ASN A 24 0.71 19.03 15.13
CA ASN A 24 -0.22 20.04 15.66
C ASN A 24 0.11 20.29 17.13
N SER A 25 0.12 21.55 17.57
CA SER A 25 0.49 21.92 18.93
C SER A 25 -0.66 22.62 19.64
N ILE A 26 -0.99 22.13 20.83
CA ILE A 26 -2.02 22.69 21.70
C ILE A 26 -1.34 23.35 22.89
N ALA A 27 -1.63 24.63 23.11
CA ALA A 27 -1.12 25.36 24.26
C ALA A 27 -1.87 24.94 25.53
N ILE A 28 -1.11 24.57 26.55
CA ILE A 28 -1.63 24.25 27.88
C ILE A 28 -1.39 25.45 28.80
N HIS A 29 -2.47 25.94 29.42
CA HIS A 29 -2.47 27.11 30.30
C HIS A 29 -1.98 26.77 31.72
N SER A 30 -0.92 25.98 31.82
CA SER A 30 -0.21 25.70 33.07
C SER A 30 1.25 25.34 32.79
N LYS A 31 2.12 25.61 33.77
CA LYS A 31 3.54 25.23 33.72
C LYS A 31 3.75 23.77 34.08
N GLU A 32 2.97 23.26 35.03
CA GLU A 32 3.05 21.89 35.53
C GLU A 32 1.79 21.14 35.13
N TRP A 33 1.88 20.45 34.00
CA TRP A 33 0.78 19.68 33.43
C TRP A 33 1.23 18.29 32.99
N SER A 34 0.30 17.36 32.85
CA SER A 34 0.58 16.01 32.35
C SER A 34 -0.56 15.49 31.50
N VAL A 35 -0.25 14.56 30.60
CA VAL A 35 -1.25 13.67 30.01
C VAL A 35 -1.47 12.53 30.99
N ALA A 36 -2.62 12.52 31.65
CA ALA A 36 -2.98 11.51 32.62
C ALA A 36 -3.50 10.22 31.98
N TYR A 37 -4.08 10.33 30.78
CA TYR A 37 -4.50 9.19 29.97
C TYR A 37 -4.77 9.58 28.53
N VAL A 38 -4.74 8.56 27.67
CA VAL A 38 -5.49 8.54 26.41
C VAL A 38 -6.51 7.40 26.51
N LYS A 39 -7.75 7.62 26.09
CA LYS A 39 -8.80 6.60 26.13
C LYS A 39 -9.61 6.55 24.83
N ASP A 40 -10.17 5.40 24.54
CA ASP A 40 -11.24 5.28 23.54
C ASP A 40 -12.47 6.03 24.06
N ALA A 41 -13.01 6.96 23.26
CA ALA A 41 -14.11 7.81 23.70
C ALA A 41 -15.47 7.10 23.69
N PHE A 42 -15.57 5.93 23.06
CA PHE A 42 -16.78 5.12 23.03
C PHE A 42 -16.81 4.09 24.16
N THR A 43 -15.73 3.31 24.35
CA THR A 43 -15.66 2.28 25.39
C THR A 43 -15.21 2.83 26.74
N GLY A 44 -14.49 3.95 26.75
CA GLY A 44 -13.84 4.50 27.93
C GLY A 44 -12.55 3.77 28.33
N GLU A 45 -12.14 2.75 27.57
CA GLU A 45 -10.93 1.97 27.85
C GLU A 45 -9.67 2.81 27.66
N LEU A 46 -8.72 2.67 28.60
CA LEU A 46 -7.43 3.31 28.51
C LEU A 46 -6.61 2.68 27.38
N LEU A 47 -6.09 3.54 26.50
CA LEU A 47 -5.24 3.10 25.40
C LEU A 47 -3.82 2.90 25.90
N SER A 48 -3.17 1.88 25.33
CA SER A 48 -1.79 1.53 25.66
C SER A 48 -0.81 2.15 24.67
N ASP A 49 0.39 2.43 25.15
CA ASP A 49 1.55 2.73 24.33
C ASP A 49 2.04 1.49 23.57
N LYS A 50 3.09 1.67 22.77
CA LYS A 50 3.74 0.60 22.00
C LYS A 50 4.29 -0.55 22.84
N GLU A 51 4.59 -0.31 24.12
CA GLU A 51 5.13 -1.31 25.05
C GLU A 51 4.01 -2.03 25.83
N GLY A 52 2.75 -1.61 25.66
CA GLY A 52 1.59 -2.16 26.36
C GLY A 52 1.31 -1.50 27.70
N ASN A 53 1.97 -0.39 28.03
CA ASN A 53 1.72 0.39 29.25
C ASN A 53 0.64 1.45 29.00
N PRO A 54 -0.03 1.99 30.04
CA PRO A 54 -0.96 3.10 29.86
C PRO A 54 -0.30 4.31 29.18
N ALA A 55 -0.95 4.87 28.18
CA ALA A 55 -0.42 6.01 27.42
C ALA A 55 -0.51 7.31 28.24
N VAL A 56 0.56 7.60 28.98
CA VAL A 56 0.67 8.76 29.88
C VAL A 56 1.93 9.57 29.59
N LEU A 57 1.90 10.86 29.89
CA LEU A 57 3.03 11.76 29.67
C LEU A 57 3.16 12.74 30.85
N THR A 58 3.95 12.34 31.84
CA THR A 58 4.15 13.11 33.08
C THR A 58 5.34 14.06 32.99
N ALA A 59 6.44 13.60 32.40
CA ALA A 59 7.65 14.38 32.16
C ALA A 59 7.78 14.78 30.69
N VAL A 60 8.77 15.63 30.40
CA VAL A 60 9.22 15.92 29.04
C VAL A 60 9.59 14.63 28.33
N GLY A 61 9.12 14.48 27.09
CA GLY A 61 9.30 13.26 26.32
C GLY A 61 8.16 13.02 25.35
N GLN A 62 8.05 11.79 24.88
CA GLN A 62 7.04 11.37 23.92
C GLN A 62 6.39 10.06 24.37
N VAL A 63 5.10 9.90 24.03
CA VAL A 63 4.39 8.63 24.12
C VAL A 63 3.73 8.36 22.78
N GLU A 64 3.79 7.11 22.33
CA GLU A 64 3.20 6.69 21.07
C GLU A 64 2.31 5.48 21.31
N LEU A 65 1.07 5.56 20.82
CA LEU A 65 0.10 4.50 21.02
C LEU A 65 0.48 3.22 20.27
N LEU A 66 -0.02 2.10 20.77
CA LEU A 66 0.02 0.82 20.05
C LEU A 66 -0.54 1.00 18.63
N GLY A 67 0.19 0.49 17.64
CA GLY A 67 -0.13 0.70 16.22
C GLY A 67 0.40 2.01 15.62
N SER A 68 1.11 2.84 16.38
CA SER A 68 1.82 4.04 15.88
C SER A 68 0.92 5.09 15.21
N TRP A 69 -0.37 5.11 15.53
CA TRP A 69 -1.33 6.00 14.87
C TRP A 69 -1.49 7.36 15.55
N LEU A 70 -1.16 7.46 16.84
CA LEU A 70 -1.10 8.72 17.60
C LEU A 70 0.23 8.78 18.35
N LYS A 71 0.90 9.93 18.20
CA LYS A 71 2.08 10.31 18.96
C LYS A 71 1.77 11.59 19.71
N LEU A 72 2.13 11.62 20.99
CA LEU A 72 2.07 12.80 21.84
C LEU A 72 3.47 13.15 22.30
N GLU A 73 3.78 14.44 22.34
CA GLU A 73 5.07 14.96 22.76
C GLU A 73 4.87 16.18 23.67
N LYS A 74 5.60 16.19 24.78
CA LYS A 74 5.69 17.29 25.73
C LYS A 74 7.12 17.75 25.71
N THR A 75 7.31 19.02 25.36
CA THR A 75 8.62 19.67 25.39
C THR A 75 8.73 20.54 26.64
N ASP A 76 9.97 20.86 27.03
CA ASP A 76 10.29 21.78 28.13
C ASP A 76 9.99 23.25 27.79
N GLN A 77 9.75 23.54 26.52
CA GLN A 77 9.53 24.89 26.00
C GLN A 77 8.04 25.12 25.67
N ASN A 78 7.54 26.30 26.04
CA ASN A 78 6.25 26.85 25.59
C ASN A 78 4.96 26.15 26.07
N ASN A 79 5.03 25.18 27.00
CA ASN A 79 3.87 24.46 27.54
C ASN A 79 2.95 23.90 26.43
N LEU A 80 3.55 23.29 25.42
CA LEU A 80 2.83 22.73 24.27
C LEU A 80 2.70 21.22 24.39
N LEU A 81 1.50 20.72 24.14
CA LEU A 81 1.28 19.34 23.75
C LEU A 81 1.34 19.26 22.23
N THR A 82 2.41 18.68 21.70
CA THR A 82 2.56 18.42 20.27
C THR A 82 2.02 17.03 19.95
N MET A 83 1.30 16.92 18.85
CA MET A 83 0.59 15.71 18.44
C MET A 83 0.90 15.39 16.97
N SER A 84 1.00 14.10 16.69
CA SER A 84 0.99 13.55 15.33
C SER A 84 -0.08 12.48 15.25
N LEU A 85 -0.91 12.52 14.21
CA LEU A 85 -2.03 11.60 14.02
C LEU A 85 -1.98 11.05 12.59
N LYS A 86 -1.88 9.73 12.44
CA LYS A 86 -1.99 9.08 11.14
C LYS A 86 -3.41 9.22 10.59
N GLU A 87 -3.55 9.10 9.27
CA GLU A 87 -4.84 8.96 8.61
C GLU A 87 -5.68 7.83 9.23
N ASN A 88 -7.01 8.00 9.19
CA ASN A 88 -7.94 6.92 9.50
C ASN A 88 -8.57 6.43 8.21
N PHE A 89 -8.13 5.29 7.69
CA PHE A 89 -8.75 4.72 6.49
C PHE A 89 -9.98 3.85 6.80
N ASN A 90 -10.36 3.67 8.07
CA ASN A 90 -11.54 2.89 8.40
C ASN A 90 -12.84 3.67 8.13
N ARG A 91 -13.89 2.95 7.74
CA ARG A 91 -15.24 3.53 7.61
C ARG A 91 -15.82 3.98 8.95
N ILE A 92 -15.38 3.34 10.03
CA ILE A 92 -15.80 3.69 11.38
C ILE A 92 -14.89 4.82 11.87
N PRO A 93 -15.45 5.96 12.34
CA PRO A 93 -14.66 7.03 12.90
C PRO A 93 -13.87 6.57 14.12
N ARG A 94 -12.61 6.98 14.21
CA ARG A 94 -11.79 6.79 15.39
C ARG A 94 -12.11 7.90 16.38
N LYS A 95 -12.54 7.55 17.60
CA LYS A 95 -12.89 8.52 18.64
C LYS A 95 -12.03 8.30 19.87
N PHE A 96 -11.32 9.33 20.30
CA PHE A 96 -10.43 9.23 21.45
C PHE A 96 -10.39 10.53 22.22
N SER A 97 -10.00 10.41 23.48
CA SER A 97 -9.87 11.54 24.38
C SER A 97 -8.53 11.54 25.09
N ILE A 98 -8.00 12.73 25.35
CA ILE A 98 -6.74 12.94 26.06
C ILE A 98 -7.04 13.74 27.33
N GLY A 99 -6.81 13.12 28.49
CA GLY A 99 -6.98 13.76 29.79
C GLY A 99 -5.74 14.56 30.17
N ILE A 100 -5.90 15.86 30.36
CA ILE A 100 -4.85 16.76 30.83
C ILE A 100 -5.12 17.09 32.30
N VAL A 101 -4.09 16.95 33.13
CA VAL A 101 -4.15 17.33 34.55
C VAL A 101 -3.11 18.41 34.81
N ALA A 102 -3.54 19.51 35.44
CA ALA A 102 -2.66 20.60 35.86
C ALA A 102 -3.28 21.37 37.04
N ASP A 103 -2.46 21.81 37.99
CA ASP A 103 -2.86 22.65 39.14
C ASP A 103 -4.09 22.14 39.93
N GLY A 104 -4.24 20.81 40.04
CA GLY A 104 -5.37 20.18 40.72
C GLY A 104 -6.69 20.17 39.92
N ASN A 105 -6.67 20.66 38.68
CA ASN A 105 -7.76 20.56 37.72
C ASN A 105 -7.48 19.45 36.69
N GLN A 106 -8.55 18.89 36.16
CA GLN A 106 -8.50 17.93 35.07
C GLN A 106 -9.44 18.38 33.96
N ASP A 107 -8.98 18.26 32.73
CA ASP A 107 -9.78 18.61 31.57
C ASP A 107 -9.47 17.70 30.37
N GLU A 108 -10.41 17.56 29.44
CA GLU A 108 -10.31 16.57 28.36
C GLU A 108 -10.33 17.20 26.96
N LEU A 109 -9.37 16.81 26.13
CA LEU A 109 -9.39 17.04 24.68
C LEU A 109 -10.15 15.88 24.04
N SER A 110 -11.12 16.14 23.17
CA SER A 110 -11.88 15.08 22.50
C SER A 110 -11.72 15.16 21.00
N PHE A 111 -11.48 14.01 20.37
CA PHE A 111 -11.24 13.91 18.94
C PHE A 111 -12.18 12.88 18.32
N THR A 112 -12.77 13.26 17.18
CA THR A 112 -13.42 12.33 16.24
C THR A 112 -12.73 12.45 14.90
N GLN A 113 -12.03 11.41 14.48
CA GLN A 113 -11.34 11.34 13.20
C GLN A 113 -12.09 10.43 12.22
N ASN A 114 -12.65 11.03 11.19
CA ASN A 114 -13.30 10.37 10.08
C ASN A 114 -12.27 10.05 8.97
N ARG A 115 -12.63 9.13 8.08
CA ARG A 115 -11.88 8.88 6.84
C ARG A 115 -11.96 10.09 5.92
N GLY A 116 -10.83 10.50 5.36
CA GLY A 116 -10.77 11.49 4.30
C GLY A 116 -11.47 11.02 3.02
N GLU A 117 -12.07 11.95 2.28
CA GLU A 117 -12.91 11.62 1.14
C GLU A 117 -12.12 11.14 -0.08
N THR A 118 -10.99 11.80 -0.38
CA THR A 118 -10.21 11.54 -1.58
C THR A 118 -8.72 11.72 -1.35
N TYR A 119 -7.94 10.87 -2.01
CA TYR A 119 -6.49 10.82 -1.91
C TYR A 119 -5.89 10.77 -3.31
N GLU A 120 -4.67 11.27 -3.46
CA GLU A 120 -3.90 11.13 -4.69
C GLU A 120 -2.43 10.86 -4.40
N ILE A 121 -1.78 10.11 -5.31
CA ILE A 121 -0.33 9.96 -5.29
C ILE A 121 0.28 11.19 -5.96
N ILE A 122 1.04 11.97 -5.19
CA ILE A 122 1.74 13.15 -5.69
C ILE A 122 3.20 12.86 -6.05
N LYS A 123 3.77 11.77 -5.50
CA LYS A 123 5.14 11.35 -5.77
C LYS A 123 5.25 9.82 -5.74
N LYS A 124 6.07 9.27 -6.63
CA LYS A 124 6.41 7.85 -6.68
C LYS A 124 7.92 7.68 -6.75
N GLU A 125 8.43 6.86 -5.87
CA GLU A 125 9.80 6.38 -5.89
C GLU A 125 9.76 4.85 -5.97
N ILE A 126 10.46 4.29 -6.95
CA ILE A 126 10.46 2.85 -7.20
C ILE A 126 11.90 2.47 -7.49
N ILE A 127 12.49 1.69 -6.59
CA ILE A 127 13.90 1.33 -6.61
C ILE A 127 13.98 -0.19 -6.75
N GLU A 128 14.51 -0.66 -7.86
CA GLU A 128 14.74 -2.08 -8.07
C GLU A 128 15.83 -2.58 -7.10
N VAL A 129 15.55 -3.68 -6.40
CA VAL A 129 16.51 -4.30 -5.48
C VAL A 129 17.68 -4.84 -6.29
N PRO A 130 18.94 -4.44 -6.00
CA PRO A 130 20.11 -4.89 -6.76
C PRO A 130 20.20 -6.41 -6.86
N GLY A 131 20.37 -6.93 -8.08
CA GLY A 131 20.48 -8.37 -8.33
C GLY A 131 19.16 -9.16 -8.25
N SER A 132 18.03 -8.51 -7.97
CA SER A 132 16.72 -9.17 -7.97
C SER A 132 16.24 -9.55 -9.38
N ARG A 133 16.71 -8.82 -10.40
CA ARG A 133 16.38 -9.08 -11.79
C ARG A 133 16.95 -10.40 -12.27
N LYS A 134 16.09 -11.30 -12.74
CA LYS A 134 16.46 -12.60 -13.29
C LYS A 134 15.70 -12.87 -14.57
N GLU A 135 16.41 -13.34 -15.58
CA GLU A 135 15.82 -13.90 -16.79
C GLU A 135 16.00 -15.41 -16.79
N TYR A 136 14.94 -16.15 -17.14
CA TYR A 136 14.98 -17.60 -17.23
C TYR A 136 13.90 -18.13 -18.18
N ASN A 137 14.09 -19.34 -18.69
CA ASN A 137 13.09 -20.03 -19.49
C ASN A 137 12.32 -21.04 -18.64
N SER A 138 11.02 -21.16 -18.87
CA SER A 138 10.14 -22.09 -18.17
C SER A 138 8.98 -22.53 -19.05
N ASN A 139 8.50 -23.75 -18.84
CA ASN A 139 7.28 -24.29 -19.44
C ASN A 139 6.04 -24.10 -18.53
N GLU A 140 6.15 -23.31 -17.45
CA GLU A 140 5.05 -23.01 -16.56
C GLU A 140 3.87 -22.36 -17.31
N GLY A 141 2.67 -22.93 -17.14
CA GLY A 141 1.47 -22.50 -17.84
C GLY A 141 1.40 -22.91 -19.32
N CYS A 142 2.40 -23.64 -19.83
CA CYS A 142 2.44 -24.12 -21.20
C CYS A 142 1.87 -25.55 -21.33
N TYR A 143 1.16 -25.81 -22.42
CA TYR A 143 0.58 -27.11 -22.76
C TYR A 143 1.32 -27.81 -23.89
N THR A 144 1.07 -29.11 -24.03
CA THR A 144 1.43 -29.88 -25.21
C THR A 144 0.19 -30.09 -26.07
N ILE A 145 0.30 -29.89 -27.37
CA ILE A 145 -0.75 -30.22 -28.34
C ILE A 145 -0.19 -31.09 -29.47
N THR A 146 -1.08 -31.82 -30.14
CA THR A 146 -0.74 -32.63 -31.32
C THR A 146 -1.33 -31.95 -32.55
N LEU A 147 -0.49 -31.74 -33.56
CA LEU A 147 -0.88 -31.16 -34.83
C LEU A 147 -0.83 -32.25 -35.90
N ASN A 148 -1.94 -32.45 -36.60
CA ASN A 148 -2.04 -33.44 -37.67
C ASN A 148 -2.39 -32.76 -39.00
N ASN A 149 -1.48 -32.81 -39.97
CA ASN A 149 -1.72 -32.37 -41.32
C ASN A 149 -2.00 -33.58 -42.24
N ASN A 150 -3.28 -33.89 -42.45
CA ASN A 150 -3.71 -34.96 -43.36
C ASN A 150 -3.83 -34.52 -44.83
N THR A 151 -3.25 -33.39 -45.21
CA THR A 151 -3.34 -32.84 -46.58
C THR A 151 -2.04 -33.04 -47.36
N SER A 152 -2.11 -32.89 -48.68
CA SER A 152 -0.98 -33.00 -49.60
C SER A 152 -0.07 -31.75 -49.64
N SER A 153 -0.38 -30.70 -48.87
CA SER A 153 0.36 -29.45 -48.84
C SER A 153 0.72 -29.06 -47.40
N ALA A 154 1.87 -28.41 -47.21
CA ALA A 154 2.24 -27.86 -45.91
C ALA A 154 1.21 -26.82 -45.45
N LYS A 155 0.91 -26.80 -44.14
CA LYS A 155 -0.13 -25.92 -43.57
C LYS A 155 0.35 -25.27 -42.28
N ASN A 156 0.12 -23.96 -42.15
CA ASN A 156 0.25 -23.27 -40.86
C ASN A 156 -0.89 -23.72 -39.94
N MET A 157 -0.54 -24.34 -38.83
CA MET A 157 -1.49 -24.81 -37.82
C MET A 157 -1.33 -24.01 -36.54
N GLU A 158 -2.45 -23.61 -35.94
CA GLU A 158 -2.46 -22.74 -34.77
C GLU A 158 -1.95 -23.44 -33.50
N THR A 159 -1.13 -22.71 -32.74
CA THR A 159 -0.48 -23.16 -31.51
C THR A 159 -0.71 -22.22 -30.32
N THR A 160 -1.48 -21.15 -30.50
CA THR A 160 -1.83 -20.16 -29.46
C THR A 160 -2.27 -20.80 -28.13
N SER A 161 -3.06 -21.88 -28.20
CA SER A 161 -3.63 -22.58 -27.04
C SER A 161 -2.58 -23.23 -26.13
N ILE A 162 -1.34 -23.41 -26.60
CA ILE A 162 -0.19 -23.83 -25.80
C ILE A 162 0.01 -22.89 -24.63
N PHE A 163 -0.19 -21.58 -24.81
CA PHE A 163 0.21 -20.55 -23.84
C PHE A 163 -0.97 -19.96 -23.04
N LYS A 164 -2.16 -20.57 -23.10
CA LYS A 164 -3.41 -20.01 -22.53
C LYS A 164 -3.35 -19.71 -21.03
N ASP A 165 -2.54 -20.46 -20.28
CA ASP A 165 -2.41 -20.31 -18.82
C ASP A 165 -1.09 -19.64 -18.39
N VAL A 166 -0.31 -19.14 -19.35
CA VAL A 166 0.82 -18.26 -19.07
C VAL A 166 0.28 -16.94 -18.54
N LYS A 167 0.77 -16.48 -17.39
CA LYS A 167 0.31 -15.25 -16.72
C LYS A 167 1.45 -14.25 -16.48
N TYR A 168 1.13 -12.97 -16.58
CA TYR A 168 1.85 -11.91 -15.86
C TYR A 168 1.52 -12.01 -14.37
N MET A 169 2.47 -11.66 -13.51
CA MET A 169 2.26 -11.56 -12.07
C MET A 169 2.75 -10.21 -11.53
N SER A 170 1.95 -9.63 -10.65
CA SER A 170 2.28 -8.50 -9.80
C SER A 170 1.93 -8.86 -8.37
N GLU A 171 2.82 -8.64 -7.40
CA GLU A 171 2.58 -8.93 -6.00
C GLU A 171 3.04 -7.76 -5.14
N PHE A 172 2.15 -7.20 -4.33
CA PHE A 172 2.47 -6.09 -3.42
C PHE A 172 2.39 -6.55 -1.97
N THR A 173 3.35 -6.12 -1.16
CA THR A 173 3.38 -6.36 0.29
C THR A 173 3.85 -5.10 1.00
N SER A 174 3.38 -4.86 2.22
CA SER A 174 3.78 -3.72 3.06
C SER A 174 3.70 -4.10 4.53
N ASP A 175 4.60 -3.57 5.35
CA ASP A 175 4.54 -3.68 6.81
C ASP A 175 3.54 -2.68 7.42
N ASP A 176 3.19 -1.61 6.70
CA ASP A 176 2.08 -0.74 7.05
C ASP A 176 0.77 -1.42 6.66
N GLN A 177 -0.05 -1.78 7.67
CA GLN A 177 -1.35 -2.43 7.51
C GLN A 177 -2.34 -1.59 6.70
N ASP A 178 -2.13 -0.28 6.65
CA ASP A 178 -3.01 0.67 5.97
C ASP A 178 -2.52 1.02 4.55
N ALA A 179 -1.42 0.41 4.10
CA ALA A 179 -0.78 0.70 2.81
C ALA A 179 -1.69 0.56 1.59
N PHE A 180 -2.73 -0.26 1.69
CA PHE A 180 -3.69 -0.55 0.62
C PHE A 180 -5.09 0.05 0.88
N SER A 181 -5.31 0.61 2.08
CA SER A 181 -6.62 1.07 2.54
C SER A 181 -6.99 2.48 2.07
N TRP A 182 -5.99 3.27 1.67
CA TRP A 182 -6.17 4.66 1.23
C TRP A 182 -6.89 4.79 -0.11
N THR A 183 -6.82 3.77 -0.98
CA THR A 183 -7.53 3.80 -2.25
C THR A 183 -9.03 3.55 -2.02
N ASN A 184 -9.88 4.33 -2.67
CA ASN A 184 -11.34 4.14 -2.59
C ASN A 184 -11.85 3.11 -3.62
N THR A 185 -11.00 2.66 -4.53
CA THR A 185 -11.36 1.74 -5.61
C THR A 185 -10.54 0.44 -5.49
N PRO A 186 -11.20 -0.72 -5.39
CA PRO A 186 -10.54 -2.04 -5.28
C PRO A 186 -9.53 -2.35 -6.40
N ASP A 187 -9.59 -1.62 -7.51
CA ASP A 187 -8.76 -1.79 -8.70
C ASP A 187 -8.04 -0.49 -9.10
N SER A 188 -7.55 0.29 -8.14
CA SER A 188 -6.66 1.42 -8.45
C SER A 188 -5.46 0.93 -9.26
N LEU A 189 -5.41 1.31 -10.54
CA LEU A 189 -4.33 0.95 -11.45
C LEU A 189 -3.14 1.90 -11.27
N ILE A 190 -1.97 1.35 -10.94
CA ILE A 190 -0.74 2.10 -10.74
C ILE A 190 0.30 1.66 -11.78
N PHE A 191 0.88 2.65 -12.46
CA PHE A 191 2.09 2.43 -13.24
C PHE A 191 3.31 2.33 -12.31
N MET A 192 4.04 1.21 -12.39
CA MET A 192 5.18 0.88 -11.53
C MET A 192 6.55 0.97 -12.22
N GLY A 193 6.58 1.48 -13.45
CA GLY A 193 7.81 1.57 -14.25
C GLY A 193 7.95 0.44 -15.27
N GLU A 194 8.53 0.78 -16.40
CA GLU A 194 8.69 -0.13 -17.53
C GLU A 194 9.79 -1.19 -17.30
N ILE A 195 9.77 -2.22 -18.15
CA ILE A 195 10.90 -3.12 -18.38
C ILE A 195 11.49 -2.76 -19.74
N LEU A 196 12.68 -2.14 -19.70
CA LEU A 196 13.50 -1.88 -20.88
C LEU A 196 14.61 -2.92 -20.99
N LYS A 197 14.88 -3.34 -22.23
CA LYS A 197 16.07 -4.10 -22.60
C LYS A 197 16.54 -3.62 -23.97
N ASP A 198 17.80 -3.18 -24.05
CA ASP A 198 18.43 -2.63 -25.25
C ASP A 198 17.61 -1.50 -25.93
N GLY A 199 16.94 -0.68 -25.12
CA GLY A 199 16.07 0.41 -25.60
C GLY A 199 14.67 -0.02 -26.06
N VAL A 200 14.34 -1.32 -25.96
CA VAL A 200 13.02 -1.86 -26.28
C VAL A 200 12.19 -2.04 -25.02
N THR A 201 10.95 -1.55 -25.04
CA THR A 201 9.97 -1.74 -23.95
C THR A 201 9.31 -3.11 -24.07
N TYR A 202 9.64 -4.00 -23.14
CA TYR A 202 9.02 -5.33 -23.03
C TYR A 202 7.76 -5.33 -22.17
N TRP A 203 7.63 -4.36 -21.27
CA TRP A 203 6.44 -4.20 -20.44
C TRP A 203 6.29 -2.75 -20.00
N SER A 204 5.07 -2.21 -20.15
CA SER A 204 4.72 -0.87 -19.71
C SER A 204 3.21 -0.78 -19.45
N LYS A 205 2.70 -1.62 -18.54
CA LYS A 205 1.28 -1.63 -18.15
C LYS A 205 1.09 -1.02 -16.76
N GLN A 206 -0.13 -0.61 -16.46
CA GLN A 206 -0.55 -0.36 -15.09
C GLN A 206 -0.99 -1.68 -14.44
N VAL A 207 -0.81 -1.80 -13.13
CA VAL A 207 -1.22 -2.99 -12.36
C VAL A 207 -2.17 -2.58 -11.23
N PRO A 208 -3.14 -3.43 -10.84
CA PRO A 208 -3.95 -3.18 -9.66
C PRO A 208 -3.07 -3.10 -8.41
N TYR A 209 -3.20 -2.01 -7.67
CA TYR A 209 -2.53 -1.81 -6.40
C TYR A 209 -3.41 -2.33 -5.27
N LYS A 210 -3.12 -3.56 -4.86
CA LYS A 210 -3.78 -4.27 -3.76
C LYS A 210 -2.80 -5.24 -3.12
N GLU A 211 -3.04 -5.57 -1.87
CA GLU A 211 -2.21 -6.53 -1.14
C GLU A 211 -2.23 -7.90 -1.84
N GLY A 212 -1.05 -8.53 -1.85
CA GLY A 212 -0.87 -9.88 -2.34
C GLY A 212 -0.76 -9.97 -3.86
N ARG A 213 -1.03 -11.16 -4.39
CA ARG A 213 -0.75 -11.54 -5.77
C ARG A 213 -1.90 -11.24 -6.71
N TYR A 214 -1.57 -10.64 -7.85
CA TYR A 214 -2.43 -10.43 -9.00
C TYR A 214 -1.86 -11.12 -10.24
N LEU A 215 -2.72 -11.78 -11.01
CA LEU A 215 -2.37 -12.50 -12.23
C LEU A 215 -3.21 -12.00 -13.41
N GLU A 216 -2.55 -11.76 -14.54
CA GLU A 216 -3.19 -11.35 -15.81
C GLU A 216 -2.75 -12.31 -16.92
N SER A 217 -3.65 -12.68 -17.85
CA SER A 217 -3.29 -13.56 -18.98
C SER A 217 -2.23 -12.94 -19.88
N TYR A 218 -1.25 -13.75 -20.29
CA TYR A 218 -0.24 -13.37 -21.28
C TYR A 218 -0.82 -13.23 -22.69
N MET A 219 -1.56 -14.26 -23.11
CA MET A 219 -2.24 -14.30 -24.40
C MET A 219 -3.53 -13.50 -24.35
N ASN A 220 -3.77 -12.69 -25.38
CA ASN A 220 -5.06 -12.05 -25.65
C ASN A 220 -5.65 -12.59 -26.96
N ASP A 221 -6.91 -12.27 -27.24
CA ASP A 221 -7.65 -12.76 -28.41
C ASP A 221 -7.00 -12.41 -29.77
N GLY A 222 -6.04 -11.47 -29.79
CA GLY A 222 -5.27 -11.09 -30.99
C GLY A 222 -3.91 -11.79 -31.13
N SER A 223 -3.49 -12.58 -30.15
CA SER A 223 -2.19 -13.26 -30.15
C SER A 223 -2.28 -14.54 -30.98
N LYS A 224 -1.79 -14.53 -32.23
CA LYS A 224 -1.80 -15.72 -33.09
C LYS A 224 -0.40 -16.34 -33.15
N GLN A 225 -0.28 -17.62 -32.81
CA GLN A 225 0.93 -18.40 -33.05
C GLN A 225 0.65 -19.58 -33.96
N GLU A 226 1.55 -19.85 -34.90
CA GLU A 226 1.41 -20.94 -35.86
C GLU A 226 2.75 -21.63 -36.08
N VAL A 227 2.67 -22.92 -36.42
CA VAL A 227 3.81 -23.70 -36.90
C VAL A 227 3.44 -24.28 -38.26
N LEU A 228 4.38 -24.26 -39.18
CA LEU A 228 4.24 -24.92 -40.48
C LEU A 228 4.39 -26.43 -40.29
N VAL A 229 3.37 -27.18 -40.70
CA VAL A 229 3.33 -28.65 -40.59
C VAL A 229 3.34 -29.27 -41.98
N GLU A 230 4.30 -30.16 -42.24
CA GLU A 230 4.50 -30.80 -43.54
C GLU A 230 3.34 -31.75 -43.94
N PRO A 231 3.14 -32.03 -45.25
CA PRO A 231 2.10 -32.92 -45.74
C PRO A 231 2.11 -34.30 -45.08
N TYR A 232 0.94 -34.83 -44.75
CA TYR A 232 0.76 -36.17 -44.18
C TYR A 232 1.60 -36.46 -42.93
N THR A 233 1.87 -35.43 -42.11
CA THR A 233 2.64 -35.57 -40.88
C THR A 233 1.79 -35.29 -39.64
N THR A 234 2.16 -35.97 -38.55
CA THR A 234 1.70 -35.65 -37.20
C THR A 234 2.91 -35.24 -36.38
N ILE A 235 2.84 -34.07 -35.74
CA ILE A 235 3.89 -33.55 -34.88
C ILE A 235 3.32 -33.25 -33.48
N HIS A 236 4.17 -33.38 -32.47
CA HIS A 236 3.87 -32.93 -31.11
C HIS A 236 4.60 -31.63 -30.86
N VAL A 237 3.91 -30.67 -30.26
CA VAL A 237 4.47 -29.35 -29.97
C VAL A 237 4.20 -28.96 -28.52
N SER A 238 5.18 -28.31 -27.91
CA SER A 238 5.11 -27.76 -26.55
C SER A 238 5.57 -26.31 -26.54
N GLY A 239 5.26 -25.60 -25.45
CA GLY A 239 5.65 -24.21 -25.24
C GLY A 239 6.80 -24.07 -24.24
N GLU A 240 7.63 -23.06 -24.47
CA GLU A 240 8.55 -22.50 -23.50
C GLU A 240 8.42 -20.97 -23.52
N ILE A 241 8.46 -20.35 -22.34
CA ILE A 241 8.40 -18.90 -22.17
C ILE A 241 9.72 -18.43 -21.56
N SER A 242 10.27 -17.34 -22.10
CA SER A 242 11.29 -16.57 -21.41
C SER A 242 10.62 -15.57 -20.48
N TYR A 243 10.97 -15.60 -19.20
CA TYR A 243 10.43 -14.72 -18.16
C TYR A 243 11.51 -13.76 -17.66
N LEU A 244 11.08 -12.56 -17.27
CA LEU A 244 11.82 -11.68 -16.37
C LEU A 244 11.10 -11.58 -15.03
N THR A 245 11.84 -11.77 -13.95
CA THR A 245 11.38 -11.42 -12.60
C THR A 245 12.21 -10.28 -12.03
N ARG A 246 11.58 -9.40 -11.24
CA ARG A 246 12.28 -8.37 -10.46
C ARG A 246 11.54 -8.09 -9.15
N GLU A 247 12.25 -7.48 -8.22
CA GLU A 247 11.71 -6.98 -6.97
C GLU A 247 12.08 -5.50 -6.83
N CYS A 248 11.12 -4.68 -6.44
CA CYS A 248 11.31 -3.25 -6.22
C CYS A 248 10.80 -2.86 -4.83
N ILE A 249 11.52 -1.96 -4.17
CA ILE A 249 10.99 -1.20 -3.05
C ILE A 249 10.27 0.02 -3.63
N TYR A 250 9.04 0.27 -3.19
CA TYR A 250 8.30 1.46 -3.59
C TYR A 250 8.00 2.35 -2.39
N THR A 251 7.96 3.65 -2.64
CA THR A 251 7.45 4.67 -1.73
C THR A 251 6.52 5.59 -2.52
N PHE A 252 5.29 5.72 -2.05
CA PHE A 252 4.30 6.65 -2.57
C PHE A 252 4.05 7.74 -1.55
N THR A 253 4.25 8.99 -1.95
CA THR A 253 3.75 10.13 -1.19
C THR A 253 2.32 10.40 -1.61
N ILE A 254 1.41 10.26 -0.65
CA ILE A 254 -0.03 10.40 -0.84
C ILE A 254 -0.48 11.69 -0.18
N LYS A 255 -1.38 12.40 -0.86
CA LYS A 255 -2.00 13.61 -0.38
C LYS A 255 -3.48 13.39 -0.13
N ASN A 256 -3.94 13.69 1.08
CA ASN A 256 -5.35 13.87 1.35
C ASN A 256 -5.81 15.19 0.69
N LYS A 257 -6.72 15.12 -0.27
CA LYS A 257 -7.07 16.29 -1.11
C LYS A 257 -7.80 17.39 -0.34
N SER A 258 -8.55 17.03 0.71
CA SER A 258 -9.34 18.01 1.45
C SER A 258 -8.48 18.83 2.42
N SER A 259 -7.55 18.18 3.12
CA SER A 259 -6.67 18.84 4.10
C SER A 259 -5.34 19.29 3.52
N GLY A 260 -4.92 18.71 2.39
CA GLY A 260 -3.58 18.86 1.85
C GLY A 260 -2.50 18.12 2.63
N HIS A 261 -2.85 17.31 3.65
CA HIS A 261 -1.90 16.52 4.41
C HIS A 261 -1.22 15.47 3.53
N GLU A 262 0.11 15.40 3.62
CA GLU A 262 0.94 14.49 2.85
C GLU A 262 1.58 13.46 3.80
N PHE A 263 1.57 12.20 3.37
CA PHE A 263 2.13 11.08 4.11
C PHE A 263 2.67 10.02 3.15
N ASP A 264 3.63 9.23 3.61
CA ASP A 264 4.27 8.19 2.79
C ASP A 264 3.72 6.80 3.11
N ILE A 265 3.55 6.00 2.07
CA ILE A 265 3.33 4.56 2.15
C ILE A 265 4.45 3.88 1.39
N SER A 266 5.06 2.86 2.00
CA SER A 266 6.13 2.09 1.38
C SER A 266 5.85 0.60 1.44
N GLY A 267 6.45 -0.14 0.52
CA GLY A 267 6.33 -1.60 0.48
C GLY A 267 7.27 -2.22 -0.54
N VAL A 268 7.03 -3.51 -0.80
CA VAL A 268 7.75 -4.31 -1.79
C VAL A 268 6.78 -4.69 -2.91
N TRP A 269 7.25 -4.54 -4.14
CA TRP A 269 6.56 -4.96 -5.34
C TRP A 269 7.39 -6.00 -6.08
N LYS A 270 6.83 -7.19 -6.27
CA LYS A 270 7.42 -8.27 -7.06
C LYS A 270 6.69 -8.41 -8.39
N GLN A 271 7.46 -8.62 -9.44
CA GLN A 271 6.93 -8.74 -10.79
C GLN A 271 7.49 -9.97 -11.49
N LYS A 272 6.64 -10.67 -12.26
CA LYS A 272 7.03 -11.70 -13.23
C LYS A 272 6.35 -11.40 -14.57
N VAL A 273 7.16 -11.28 -15.62
CA VAL A 273 6.72 -10.86 -16.94
C VAL A 273 7.19 -11.89 -17.98
N PRO A 274 6.27 -12.55 -18.70
CA PRO A 274 6.60 -13.26 -19.93
C PRO A 274 7.13 -12.27 -20.98
N LEU A 275 8.33 -12.50 -21.50
CA LEU A 275 8.98 -11.66 -22.52
C LEU A 275 8.72 -12.19 -23.93
N SER A 276 8.85 -13.51 -24.12
CA SER A 276 8.71 -14.16 -25.42
C SER A 276 8.29 -15.61 -25.26
N SER A 277 7.59 -16.12 -26.27
CA SER A 277 7.13 -17.51 -26.38
C SER A 277 7.87 -18.23 -27.49
N ILE A 278 8.19 -19.50 -27.26
CA ILE A 278 8.83 -20.40 -28.21
C ILE A 278 8.00 -21.68 -28.28
N THR A 279 7.55 -22.05 -29.47
CA THR A 279 6.94 -23.35 -29.73
C THR A 279 8.03 -24.33 -30.17
N LYS A 280 8.14 -25.48 -29.48
CA LYS A 280 9.14 -26.52 -29.75
C LYS A 280 8.46 -27.77 -30.29
N ILE A 281 8.98 -28.29 -31.40
CA ILE A 281 8.62 -29.60 -31.96
C ILE A 281 9.46 -30.68 -31.26
N PHE A 282 8.86 -31.80 -30.90
CA PHE A 282 9.56 -32.94 -30.29
C PHE A 282 8.92 -34.29 -30.68
#